data_AF-A0A2W2AMG9-F1
#
_entry.id   AF-A0A2W2AMG9-F1
#
_cell.length_a   1.000
_cell.length_b   1.000
_cell.length_c   1.000
_cell.angle_alpha   90.00
_cell.angle_beta   90.00
_cell.angle_gamma   90.00
#
_symmetry.space_group_name_H-M   'P 1'
#
loop_
_entity.id
_entity.type
_entity.pdbx_description
1 polymer ?
#
loop_
_entity_poly.entity_id
_entity_poly.type
_entity_poly.pdbx_seq_one_letter_code
_entity_poly.pdbx_strand_id
1 'polypeptide(L)' 'MSKHLLEHVDFYFNEQGLMVLTEKYHRDRGYCCGNGCLHCPFDYINVKEPKRSHLLALRSKKESNG' A
#
# COMPACT_ATOMS: atom_id res chain seq x y z
N MET A 1 2.77 -23.69 -5.92
CA MET A 1 1.37 -23.26 -5.70
C MET A 1 1.28 -21.80 -6.12
N SER A 2 0.68 -21.51 -7.28
CA SER A 2 0.41 -20.12 -7.68
C SER A 2 -0.67 -19.57 -6.76
N LYS A 3 -0.33 -18.60 -5.91
CA LYS A 3 -1.32 -17.95 -5.05
C LYS A 3 -2.26 -17.14 -5.96
N HIS A 4 -3.52 -17.56 -6.03
CA HIS A 4 -4.56 -16.79 -6.69
C HIS A 4 -4.89 -15.57 -5.84
N LEU A 5 -4.89 -14.39 -6.45
CA LEU A 5 -5.31 -13.16 -5.78
C LEU A 5 -6.83 -13.07 -5.82
N LEU A 6 -7.43 -12.76 -4.68
CA LEU A 6 -8.88 -12.61 -4.56
C LEU A 6 -9.25 -11.12 -4.53
N GLU A 7 -10.10 -10.70 -5.47
CA GLU A 7 -10.66 -9.34 -5.48
C GLU A 7 -11.49 -9.08 -4.21
N HIS A 8 -11.47 -7.84 -3.72
CA HIS A 8 -12.00 -7.38 -2.44
C HIS A 8 -11.29 -7.92 -1.19
N VAL A 9 -10.30 -8.81 -1.34
CA VAL A 9 -9.49 -9.34 -0.23
C VAL A 9 -8.02 -8.93 -0.39
N ASP A 10 -7.40 -9.30 -1.50
CA ASP A 10 -6.00 -8.99 -1.79
C ASP A 10 -5.85 -7.68 -2.58
N PHE A 11 -6.87 -7.32 -3.36
CA PHE A 11 -6.89 -6.09 -4.17
C PHE A 11 -8.31 -5.62 -4.47
N TYR A 12 -8.47 -4.38 -4.93
CA TYR A 12 -9.69 -3.86 -5.53
C TYR A 12 -9.34 -2.88 -6.66
N PHE A 13 -10.28 -2.58 -7.55
CA PHE A 13 -10.13 -1.48 -8.51
C PHE A 13 -10.70 -0.19 -7.94
N ASN A 14 -9.92 0.89 -7.96
CA ASN A 14 -10.40 2.21 -7.55
C ASN A 14 -11.26 2.86 -8.65
N GLU A 15 -11.82 4.04 -8.37
CA GLU A 15 -12.67 4.79 -9.32
C GLU A 15 -11.96 5.15 -10.65
N GLN A 16 -10.63 5.11 -10.67
CA GLN A 16 -9.81 5.35 -11.86
C GLN A 16 -9.51 4.07 -12.65
N GLY A 17 -10.08 2.92 -12.24
CA GLY A 17 -9.80 1.61 -12.83
C GLY A 17 -8.41 1.06 -12.50
N LEU A 18 -7.72 1.62 -11.50
CA LEU A 18 -6.40 1.15 -11.09
C LEU A 18 -6.52 0.06 -10.02
N MET A 19 -5.76 -1.02 -10.20
CA MET A 19 -5.64 -2.08 -9.20
C MET A 19 -4.89 -1.57 -7.96
N VAL A 20 -5.54 -1.63 -6.81
CA VAL A 20 -5.00 -1.26 -5.51
C VAL A 20 -4.90 -2.50 -4.63
N LEU A 21 -3.67 -2.86 -4.26
CA LEU A 21 -3.41 -3.95 -3.34
C LEU A 21 -3.77 -3.56 -1.91
N THR A 22 -4.44 -4.45 -1.18
CA THR A 22 -4.87 -4.21 0.20
C THR A 22 -3.71 -4.34 1.18
N GLU A 23 -3.91 -3.83 2.39
CA GLU A 23 -2.99 -4.02 3.50
C GLU A 23 -2.77 -5.51 3.80
N LYS A 24 -3.83 -6.33 3.74
CA LYS A 24 -3.76 -7.78 3.95
C LYS A 24 -2.79 -8.43 2.97
N TYR A 25 -2.91 -8.13 1.68
CA TYR A 25 -2.00 -8.67 0.68
C TYR A 25 -0.54 -8.26 0.97
N HIS A 26 -0.31 -7.03 1.40
CA HIS A 26 1.02 -6.57 1.77
C HIS A 26 1.56 -7.27 3.03
N ARG A 27 0.73 -7.54 4.03
CA ARG A 27 1.11 -8.33 5.21
C ARG A 27 1.43 -9.77 4.83
N ASP A 28 0.62 -10.41 4.00
CA ASP A 28 0.86 -11.76 3.48
C ASP A 28 2.16 -11.86 2.67
N ARG A 29 2.54 -10.79 1.93
CA ARG A 29 3.83 -10.71 1.23
C ARG A 29 5.02 -10.68 2.20
N GLY A 30 4.84 -10.11 3.39
CA GLY A 30 5.82 -10.12 4.47
C GLY A 30 6.96 -9.10 4.35
N TYR A 31 6.99 -8.25 3.32
CA TYR A 31 8.02 -7.21 3.20
C TYR A 31 7.56 -5.97 2.42
N CYS A 32 8.23 -4.83 2.68
CA CYS A 32 8.04 -3.59 1.94
C CYS A 32 8.69 -3.68 0.55
N CYS A 33 7.93 -3.50 -0.52
CA CYS A 33 8.46 -3.59 -1.89
C CYS A 33 9.09 -2.29 -2.43
N GLY A 34 9.09 -1.20 -1.66
CA GLY A 34 9.72 0.06 -2.07
C GLY A 34 8.96 0.91 -3.11
N ASN A 35 7.75 0.53 -3.48
CA ASN A 35 6.98 1.23 -4.53
C ASN A 35 6.14 2.43 -4.02
N GLY A 36 5.92 2.52 -2.72
CA GLY A 36 5.04 3.55 -2.13
C GLY A 36 3.55 3.24 -2.31
N CYS A 37 3.14 2.02 -1.97
CA CYS A 37 1.76 1.54 -2.13
C CYS A 37 0.78 2.24 -1.16
N LEU A 38 -0.48 2.41 -1.57
CA LEU A 38 -1.50 3.12 -0.79
C LEU A 38 -1.69 2.53 0.62
N HIS A 39 -1.74 1.20 0.72
CA HIS A 39 -2.02 0.47 1.96
C HIS A 39 -0.77 -0.18 2.57
N CYS A 40 0.39 0.50 2.51
CA CYS A 40 1.64 -0.08 3.00
C CYS A 40 1.64 -0.21 4.55
N PRO A 41 1.74 -1.42 5.11
CA PRO A 41 1.76 -1.63 6.56
C PRO A 41 3.17 -1.50 7.17
N PHE A 42 4.17 -1.16 6.36
CA PHE A 42 5.59 -1.20 6.74
C PHE A 42 6.24 0.18 6.73
N ASP A 43 5.49 1.25 6.92
CA ASP A 43 5.99 2.64 7.00
C ASP A 43 6.98 3.03 5.89
N TYR A 44 6.72 2.47 4.71
CA TYR A 44 7.50 2.73 3.51
C TYR A 44 9.02 2.50 3.68
N ILE A 45 9.45 1.60 4.57
CA ILE A 45 10.87 1.42 4.95
C ILE A 45 11.84 1.23 3.77
N ASN A 46 11.39 0.61 2.67
CA ASN A 46 12.21 0.37 1.48
C ASN A 46 11.99 1.41 0.35
N VAL A 47 11.19 2.45 0.58
CA VAL A 47 11.03 3.56 -0.36
C VAL A 47 12.19 4.54 -0.16
N LYS A 48 12.85 4.95 -1.25
CA LYS A 48 13.95 5.91 -1.20
C LYS A 48 13.48 7.32 -0.86
N GLU A 49 14.32 8.09 -0.18
CA GLU A 49 14.10 9.52 0.02
C GLU A 49 14.26 10.31 -1.29
N PRO A 50 13.56 11.45 -1.45
CA PRO A 50 12.64 12.10 -0.50
C PRO A 50 11.20 11.52 -0.51
N LYS A 51 10.94 10.51 -1.36
CA LYS A 51 9.59 9.98 -1.58
C LYS A 51 9.00 9.36 -0.31
N ARG A 52 9.81 8.67 0.49
CA ARG A 52 9.37 8.08 1.76
C ARG A 52 8.86 9.13 2.75
N SER A 53 9.62 10.19 3.00
CA SER A 53 9.19 11.29 3.88
C SER A 53 7.90 11.94 3.40
N HIS A 54 7.76 12.16 2.09
CA HIS A 54 6.52 12.71 1.51
C HIS A 54 5.31 11.78 1.72
N LEU A 55 5.47 10.46 1.51
CA LEU A 55 4.39 9.49 1.70
C LEU A 55 3.94 9.40 3.16
N LEU A 56 4.87 9.41 4.11
CA LEU A 56 4.56 9.42 5.54
C LEU A 56 3.77 10.68 5.92
N ALA A 57 4.20 11.86 5.45
CA ALA A 57 3.48 13.11 5.70
C ALA A 57 2.07 13.12 5.09
N LEU A 58 1.89 12.57 3.89
CA LEU A 58 0.57 12.44 3.26
C LEU A 58 -0.35 11.51 4.05
N ARG A 59 0.16 10.40 4.58
CA ARG A 59 -0.62 9.45 5.39
C ARG A 59 -1.14 10.10 6.67
N SER A 60 -0.29 10.79 7.43
CA SER A 60 -0.70 11.49 8.66
C SER A 60 -1.75 12.58 8.41
N LYS A 61 -1.67 13.28 7.27
CA LYS A 61 -2.69 14.26 6.88
C LYS A 61 -4.05 13.62 6.59
N LYS A 62 -4.06 12.44 5.97
CA LYS A 62 -5.30 11.72 5.66
C LYS A 62 -6.01 11.24 6.93
N GLU A 63 -5.26 10.82 7.95
CA GLU A 63 -5.80 10.37 9.24
C GLU A 63 -6.40 11.51 10.07
N SER A 64 -5.94 12.75 9.86
CA SER A 64 -6.44 13.94 10.57
C SER A 64 -7.74 14.51 9.99
N ASN A 65 -8.13 14.08 8.79
CA ASN A 65 -9.28 14.60 8.03
C ASN A 65 -10.45 13.58 7.95
N GLY A 66 -10.40 12.50 8.76
CA GLY A 66 -11.40 11.44 8.82
C GLY A 66 -12.30 11.56 10.04
#